data_AF-A0A3D4H6C0-F1
#
_entry.id   AF-A0A3D4H6C0-F1
#
_cell.length_a   1.000
_cell.length_b   1.000
_cell.length_c   1.000
_cell.angle_alpha   90.00
_cell.angle_beta   90.00
_cell.angle_gamma   90.00
#
_symmetry.space_group_name_H-M   'P 1'
#
loop_
_entity.id
_entity.type
_entity.pdbx_description
1 polymer ?
#
loop_
_entity_poly.entity_id
_entity_poly.type
_entity_poly.pdbx_seq_one_letter_code
_entity_poly.pdbx_strand_id
1 'polypeptide(L)' 'MTGRVEQAESHFGQAGPFTETVLLGVIAQQNPDTELEWDSKGMKFKGRADLDALVKRDYAKGWKYKIDS' A
#
# COMPACT_ATOMS: atom_id res chain seq x y z
N MET A 1 -21.05 23.95 -20.24
CA MET A 1 -20.01 22.92 -20.12
C MET A 1 -20.64 21.73 -19.41
N THR A 2 -20.94 20.66 -20.14
CA THR A 2 -21.64 19.48 -19.63
C THR A 2 -20.68 18.70 -18.72
N GLY A 3 -20.88 18.78 -17.40
CA GLY A 3 -20.00 18.23 -16.37
C GLY A 3 -20.16 16.73 -16.19
N ARG A 4 -19.67 15.94 -17.15
CA ARG A 4 -19.48 14.50 -16.97
C ARG A 4 -17.99 14.26 -16.74
N VAL A 5 -17.60 14.12 -15.48
CA VAL A 5 -16.22 13.76 -15.10
C VAL A 5 -16.07 12.26 -15.34
N GLU A 6 -15.36 11.87 -16.40
CA GLU A 6 -15.16 10.45 -16.75
C GLU A 6 -14.29 9.71 -15.73
N GLN A 7 -13.41 10.44 -15.04
CA GLN A 7 -12.45 9.88 -14.11
C GLN A 7 -12.15 10.87 -12.98
N ALA A 8 -12.07 10.38 -11.75
CA ALA A 8 -11.67 11.21 -10.62
C ALA A 8 -10.29 11.83 -10.85
N GLU A 9 -10.11 13.10 -10.47
CA GLU A 9 -8.81 13.79 -10.59
C GLU A 9 -7.71 13.11 -9.77
N SER A 10 -8.08 12.44 -8.67
CA SER A 10 -7.24 11.48 -7.93
C SER A 10 -7.54 10.05 -8.38
N HIS A 11 -7.11 9.71 -9.59
CA HIS A 11 -7.31 8.37 -10.13
C HIS A 11 -6.57 7.31 -9.30
N PHE A 12 -7.27 6.26 -8.85
CA PHE A 12 -6.69 5.21 -8.00
C PHE A 12 -5.53 4.43 -8.63
N GLY A 13 -5.47 4.36 -9.97
CA GLY A 13 -4.33 3.77 -10.67
C GLY A 13 -3.02 4.54 -10.47
N GLN A 14 -3.08 5.84 -10.16
CA GLN A 14 -1.91 6.66 -9.83
C GLN A 14 -1.77 6.89 -8.32
N ALA A 15 -2.88 7.17 -7.64
CA ALA A 15 -2.88 7.46 -6.21
C ALA A 15 -2.46 6.23 -5.38
N GLY A 16 -2.82 5.01 -5.79
CA GLY A 16 -2.43 3.77 -5.11
C GLY A 16 -0.91 3.58 -5.03
N PRO A 17 -0.19 3.52 -6.16
CA PRO A 17 1.27 3.39 -6.18
C PRO A 17 2.00 4.53 -5.45
N PHE A 18 1.43 5.75 -5.50
CA PHE A 18 1.98 6.88 -4.76
C PHE A 18 1.88 6.68 -3.24
N THR A 19 0.71 6.29 -2.73
CA THR A 19 0.53 5.97 -1.31
C THR A 19 1.43 4.82 -0.86
N GLU A 20 1.60 3.79 -1.70
CA GLU A 20 2.55 2.70 -1.43
C GLU A 20 3.97 3.23 -1.24
N THR A 21 4.46 4.05 -2.17
CA THR A 21 5.81 4.65 -2.08
C THR A 21 6.01 5.44 -0.79
N VAL A 22 5.01 6.24 -0.39
CA VAL A 22 5.07 7.03 0.85
C VAL A 22 5.13 6.11 2.07
N LEU A 23 4.32 5.05 2.12
CA LEU A 23 4.34 4.07 3.21
C LEU A 23 5.71 3.39 3.33
N LEU A 24 6.29 2.96 2.21
CA LEU A 24 7.61 2.32 2.19
C LEU A 24 8.70 3.28 2.71
N GLY A 25 8.64 4.56 2.36
CA GLY A 25 9.56 5.57 2.88
C GLY A 25 9.49 5.70 4.41
N VAL A 26 8.28 5.64 4.99
CA VAL A 26 8.09 5.67 6.45
C VAL A 26 8.66 4.41 7.11
N ILE A 27 8.45 3.24 6.53
CA ILE A 27 8.97 1.97 7.06
C ILE A 27 10.50 1.92 6.98
N ALA A 28 11.08 2.41 5.88
CA ALA A 28 12.52 2.53 5.72
C ALA A 28 13.12 3.48 6.78
N GLN A 29 12.47 4.61 7.05
CA GLN A 29 12.92 5.54 8.09
C GLN A 29 12.91 4.94 9.51
N GLN A 30 12.00 3.99 9.79
CA GLN A 30 11.96 3.27 11.06
C GLN A 30 13.01 2.15 11.17
N ASN A 31 13.62 1.73 10.06
CA ASN A 31 14.62 0.67 9.98
C ASN A 31 15.95 1.24 9.43
N PRO A 32 16.67 2.06 10.21
CA PRO A 32 17.95 2.62 9.76
C PRO A 32 18.98 1.53 9.46
N ASP A 33 19.94 1.85 8.60
CA ASP A 33 21.08 1.00 8.23
C ASP A 33 20.71 -0.39 7.68
N THR A 34 19.46 -0.56 7.22
CA THR A 34 18.96 -1.84 6.71
C THR A 34 18.44 -1.66 5.29
N GLU A 35 18.93 -2.48 4.36
CA GLU A 35 18.35 -2.57 3.02
C GLU A 35 17.06 -3.38 3.09
N LEU A 36 15.94 -2.78 2.67
CA LEU A 36 14.63 -3.41 2.62
C LEU A 36 14.25 -3.68 1.17
N GLU A 37 14.08 -4.96 0.82
CA GLU A 37 13.62 -5.35 -0.49
C GLU A 37 12.09 -5.51 -0.51
N TRP A 38 11.42 -4.79 -1.42
CA TRP A 38 9.97 -4.74 -1.52
C TRP A 38 9.43 -5.55 -2.71
N ASP A 39 8.43 -6.39 -2.47
CA ASP A 39 7.62 -7.05 -3.51
C ASP A 39 6.26 -6.35 -3.64
N SER A 40 6.12 -5.49 -4.64
CA SER A 40 4.90 -4.72 -4.91
C SER A 40 3.72 -5.62 -5.33
N LYS A 41 3.97 -6.76 -6.00
CA LYS A 41 2.89 -7.68 -6.38
C LYS A 41 2.34 -8.44 -5.17
N GLY A 42 3.24 -8.86 -4.27
CA GLY A 42 2.89 -9.55 -3.04
C GLY A 42 2.45 -8.64 -1.89
N MET A 43 2.73 -7.33 -2.00
CA MET A 43 2.64 -6.32 -0.94
C MET A 43 3.35 -6.76 0.35
N LYS A 44 4.63 -7.15 0.24
CA LYS A 44 5.45 -7.67 1.34
C LYS A 44 6.92 -7.31 1.22
N PHE A 45 7.62 -7.29 2.36
CA PHE A 45 9.08 -7.21 2.39
C PHE A 45 9.69 -8.61 2.34
N LYS A 46 10.74 -8.80 1.52
CA LYS A 46 11.41 -10.09 1.42
C LYS A 46 12.24 -10.34 2.68
N GLY A 47 12.02 -11.50 3.33
CA GLY A 47 12.77 -11.91 4.52
C GLY A 47 12.46 -11.12 5.81
N ARG A 48 11.47 -10.21 5.81
CA ARG A 48 11.12 -9.33 6.93
C ARG A 48 9.64 -9.41 7.30
N ALA A 49 9.22 -10.60 7.75
CA ALA A 49 7.84 -10.86 8.18
C ALA A 49 7.41 -10.03 9.40
N ASP A 50 8.37 -9.47 10.14
CA ASP A 50 8.14 -8.52 11.24
C ASP A 50 7.50 -7.20 10.77
N LEU A 51 7.69 -6.83 9.50
CA LEU A 51 7.16 -5.60 8.93
C LEU A 51 5.77 -5.77 8.29
N ASP A 52 5.28 -7.00 8.12
CA ASP A 52 3.99 -7.28 7.47
C ASP A 52 2.81 -6.60 8.21
N ALA A 53 2.92 -6.45 9.54
CA ALA A 53 1.91 -5.77 10.37
C ALA A 53 1.86 -4.24 10.14
N LEU A 54 2.94 -3.63 9.64
CA LEU A 54 2.97 -2.21 9.29
C LEU A 54 2.36 -1.95 7.91
N VAL A 55 2.36 -2.96 7.04
CA VAL A 55 1.82 -2.91 5.69
C VAL A 55 0.32 -3.22 5.67
N LYS A 56 -0.11 -4.23 6.43
CA LYS A 56 -1.49 -4.72 6.42
C LYS A 56 -2.19 -4.37 7.72
N ARG A 57 -3.37 -3.76 7.59
CA ARG A 57 -4.22 -3.48 8.74
C ARG A 57 -5.06 -4.71 9.08
N ASP A 58 -5.02 -5.12 10.34
CA ASP A 58 -5.99 -6.07 10.87
C ASP A 58 -7.37 -5.41 10.94
N TYR A 59 -8.26 -5.84 10.05
CA TYR A 59 -9.65 -5.39 10.08
C TYR A 59 -10.43 -6.09 11.18
N ALA A 60 -11.38 -5.37 11.79
CA ALA A 60 -12.22 -5.91 12.84
C ALA A 60 -13.07 -7.10 12.35
N LYS A 61 -13.42 -8.02 13.26
CA LYS A 61 -14.27 -9.18 12.96
C LYS A 61 -15.59 -8.70 12.35
N GLY A 62 -15.86 -9.13 11.11
CA GLY A 62 -17.05 -8.73 10.33
C GLY A 62 -16.75 -7.81 9.14
N TRP A 63 -15.59 -7.15 9.14
CA TRP A 63 -15.10 -6.38 8.00
C TRP A 63 -14.13 -7.23 7.18
N LYS A 64 -14.68 -8.04 6.26
CA LYS A 64 -13.90 -8.73 5.22
C LYS A 64 -14.11 -7.99 3.91
N TYR A 65 -13.06 -7.41 3.34
CA TYR A 65 -13.11 -6.87 2.00
C TYR A 65 -12.85 -7.98 0.99
N LYS A 66 -13.61 -8.03 -0.12
CA LYS A 66 -13.31 -8.93 -1.24
C LYS A 66 -12.15 -8.31 -2.02
N ILE A 67 -11.03 -9.02 -2.07
CA ILE A 67 -9.99 -8.79 -3.05
C ILE A 67 -10.29 -9.76 -4.18
N ASP A 68 -10.94 -9.27 -5.25
CA ASP A 68 -10.97 -10.00 -6.51
C ASP A 68 -9.56 -9.85 -7.11
N SER A 69 -8.82 -10.98 -7.12
CA SER A 69 -7.43 -11.06 -7.58
C SER A 69 -7.33 -11.29 -9.09
#